data_AF-A0A950E545-F1
#
_entry.id   AF-A0A950E545-F1
#
_cell.length_a   1.000
_cell.length_b   1.000
_cell.length_c   1.000
_cell.angle_alpha   90.00
_cell.angle_beta   90.00
_cell.angle_gamma   90.00
#
_symmetry.space_group_name_H-M   'P 1'
#
loop_
_entity.id
_entity.type
_entity.pdbx_description
1 polymer ?
#
loop_
_entity_poly.entity_id
_entity_poly.type
_entity_poly.pdbx_seq_one_letter_code
_entity_poly.pdbx_strand_id
1 'polypeptide(L)'
;DLFVLGKPIAGGVPASAWGFTDAVASAWDRIRAEKPPGHSGLGTTLSANALAMAAMHATLAEVMTPSAYAHMDSQAARIATALGAVIAKRALPWHVTRVGARVEFIFCERPLRNGSEAAAAAEPELEQAIHLGLLNRGCLITPFHNMMLACPVTLPEQVDRLVTAFDDVTQALAA
;
A
#
# COMPACT_ATOMS: atom_id res chain seq x y z
N ASP A 1 4.96 2.55 -21.30
CA ASP A 1 4.28 1.70 -22.32
C ASP A 1 3.11 0.92 -21.79
N LEU A 2 3.25 0.18 -20.69
CA LEU A 2 2.14 -0.54 -20.06
C LEU A 2 1.91 -0.01 -18.64
N PHE A 3 0.65 -0.06 -18.20
CA PHE A 3 0.23 0.26 -16.84
C PHE A 3 -0.66 -0.88 -16.33
N VAL A 4 -0.46 -1.28 -15.07
CA VAL A 4 -1.27 -2.33 -14.42
C VAL A 4 -1.66 -1.83 -13.04
N LEU A 5 -2.95 -1.97 -12.70
CA LEU A 5 -3.49 -1.61 -11.40
C LEU A 5 -4.54 -2.64 -10.98
N GLY A 6 -4.38 -3.19 -9.76
CA GLY A 6 -5.34 -4.12 -9.16
C GLY A 6 -5.84 -3.59 -7.83
N LYS A 7 -5.98 -4.49 -6.84
CA LYS A 7 -6.20 -4.20 -5.42
C LYS A 7 -7.32 -3.18 -5.16
N PRO A 8 -7.08 -1.87 -4.90
CA PRO A 8 -8.13 -1.00 -4.37
C PRO A 8 -9.21 -0.60 -5.38
N ILE A 9 -9.10 -0.93 -6.67
CA ILE A 9 -9.93 -0.29 -7.70
C ILE A 9 -11.38 -0.76 -7.79
N ALA A 10 -11.79 -1.82 -7.07
CA ALA A 10 -13.12 -2.42 -7.26
C ALA A 10 -13.84 -2.74 -5.95
N GLY A 11 -13.65 -1.92 -4.91
CA GLY A 11 -14.41 -2.04 -3.66
C GLY A 11 -14.33 -3.40 -2.96
N GLY A 12 -13.24 -4.16 -3.16
CA GLY A 12 -13.05 -5.50 -2.61
C GLY A 12 -13.43 -6.66 -3.55
N VAL A 13 -14.03 -6.39 -4.71
CA VAL A 13 -14.26 -7.40 -5.75
C VAL A 13 -12.94 -7.75 -6.44
N PRO A 14 -12.63 -9.04 -6.70
CA PRO A 14 -11.41 -9.42 -7.41
C PRO A 14 -11.36 -8.82 -8.81
N ALA A 15 -10.50 -7.82 -8.99
CA ALA A 15 -10.38 -7.15 -10.28
C ALA A 15 -9.03 -6.44 -10.46
N SER A 16 -8.63 -6.30 -11.72
CA SER A 16 -7.50 -5.50 -12.16
C SER A 16 -7.80 -4.86 -13.50
N ALA A 17 -7.12 -3.76 -13.77
CA ALA A 17 -7.07 -3.09 -15.05
C ALA A 17 -5.62 -3.07 -15.52
N TRP A 18 -5.45 -3.17 -16.83
CA TRP A 18 -4.18 -2.92 -17.49
C TRP A 18 -4.45 -2.11 -18.75
N GLY A 19 -3.52 -1.23 -19.06
CA GLY A 19 -3.59 -0.34 -20.21
C GLY A 19 -2.24 -0.23 -20.85
N PHE A 20 -2.22 0.25 -22.09
CA PHE A 20 -1.00 0.39 -22.87
C PHE A 20 -1.11 1.56 -23.82
N THR A 21 0.02 2.04 -24.31
CA THR A 21 0.10 3.13 -25.28
C THR A 21 -0.44 2.70 -26.65
N ASP A 22 -0.86 3.66 -27.47
CA ASP A 22 -1.34 3.40 -28.83
C ASP A 22 -0.31 2.68 -29.71
N ALA A 23 0.98 2.93 -29.47
CA ALA A 23 2.07 2.25 -30.16
C ALA A 23 2.07 0.73 -29.84
N VAL A 24 1.88 0.37 -28.57
CA VAL A 24 1.74 -1.02 -28.14
C VAL A 24 0.43 -1.61 -28.67
N ALA A 25 -0.67 -0.86 -28.63
CA ALA A 25 -1.96 -1.28 -29.18
C ALA A 25 -1.85 -1.65 -30.67
N SER A 26 -1.24 -0.77 -31.46
CA SER A 26 -1.05 -0.96 -32.90
C SER A 26 -0.12 -2.15 -33.22
N ALA A 27 0.93 -2.35 -32.42
CA ALA A 27 1.79 -3.52 -32.56
C ALA A 27 1.04 -4.82 -32.21
N TRP A 28 0.26 -4.79 -31.13
CA TRP A 28 -0.56 -5.91 -30.68
C TRP A 28 -1.63 -6.30 -31.72
N ASP A 29 -2.32 -5.33 -32.31
CA ASP A 29 -3.36 -5.58 -33.31
C ASP A 29 -2.81 -6.16 -34.62
N ARG A 30 -1.61 -5.74 -35.06
CA ARG A 30 -0.93 -6.38 -36.20
C ARG A 30 -0.69 -7.87 -35.95
N ILE A 31 -0.17 -8.22 -34.77
CA ILE A 31 0.07 -9.63 -34.40
C ILE A 31 -1.27 -10.39 -34.29
N ARG A 32 -2.31 -9.76 -33.76
CA ARG A 32 -3.63 -10.40 -33.63
C ARG A 32 -4.32 -10.64 -34.96
N ALA A 33 -4.13 -9.75 -35.95
CA ALA A 33 -4.69 -9.92 -37.28
C ALA A 33 -4.19 -11.20 -37.97
N GLU A 34 -3.01 -11.69 -37.59
CA GLU A 34 -2.43 -12.94 -38.09
C GLU A 34 -2.99 -14.20 -37.38
N LYS A 35 -3.78 -14.04 -36.31
CA LYS A 35 -4.32 -15.17 -35.53
C LYS A 35 -5.75 -15.53 -35.94
N PRO A 36 -6.13 -16.82 -35.90
CA PRO A 36 -7.52 -17.23 -36.08
C PRO A 36 -8.45 -16.62 -35.01
N PRO A 37 -9.74 -16.40 -35.32
CA PRO A 37 -10.73 -15.94 -34.34
C PRO A 37 -10.73 -16.79 -33.06
N GLY A 38 -10.93 -16.14 -31.90
CA GLY A 38 -10.99 -16.81 -30.60
C GLY A 38 -9.64 -17.14 -29.94
N HIS A 39 -8.51 -16.88 -30.60
CA HIS A 39 -7.17 -17.26 -30.11
C HIS A 39 -6.40 -16.08 -29.49
N SER A 40 -7.06 -15.26 -28.66
CA SER A 40 -6.37 -14.16 -27.95
C SER A 40 -5.49 -14.67 -26.81
N GLY A 41 -5.89 -15.76 -26.14
CA GLY A 41 -5.26 -16.24 -24.91
C GLY A 41 -5.39 -15.29 -23.71
N LEU A 42 -6.27 -14.29 -23.81
CA LEU A 42 -6.47 -13.25 -22.80
C LEU A 42 -7.94 -13.21 -22.35
N GLY A 43 -8.13 -12.95 -21.05
CA GLY A 43 -9.44 -12.89 -20.42
C GLY A 43 -9.95 -14.27 -20.00
N THR A 44 -10.81 -14.29 -18.98
CA THR A 44 -11.48 -15.49 -18.47
C THR A 44 -12.97 -15.19 -18.26
N THR A 45 -13.78 -16.21 -18.00
CA THR A 45 -15.25 -16.13 -17.90
C THR A 45 -15.78 -15.00 -17.01
N LEU A 46 -15.07 -14.64 -15.93
CA LEU A 46 -15.50 -13.60 -14.98
C LEU A 46 -14.81 -12.24 -15.18
N SER A 47 -13.92 -12.13 -16.17
CA SER A 47 -13.28 -10.88 -16.52
C SER A 47 -14.32 -9.87 -16.99
N ALA A 48 -14.25 -8.63 -16.48
CA ALA A 48 -15.18 -7.54 -16.79
C ALA A 48 -16.67 -7.88 -16.55
N ASN A 49 -16.97 -8.74 -15.56
CA ASN A 49 -18.36 -8.96 -15.15
C ASN A 49 -19.03 -7.68 -14.62
N ALA A 50 -20.35 -7.62 -14.65
CA ALA A 50 -21.12 -6.42 -14.30
C ALA A 50 -20.86 -5.93 -12.86
N LEU A 51 -20.66 -6.85 -11.91
CA LEU A 51 -20.36 -6.51 -10.51
C LEU A 51 -19.00 -5.80 -10.40
N ALA A 52 -17.96 -6.35 -11.03
CA ALA A 52 -16.63 -5.75 -11.04
C ALA A 52 -16.65 -4.38 -11.73
N MET A 53 -17.35 -4.24 -12.85
CA MET A 53 -17.47 -2.96 -13.57
C MET A 53 -18.21 -1.91 -12.74
N ALA A 54 -19.32 -2.26 -12.08
CA ALA A 54 -20.06 -1.35 -11.22
C ALA A 54 -19.24 -0.92 -10.00
N ALA A 55 -18.54 -1.86 -9.34
CA ALA A 55 -17.69 -1.57 -8.19
C ALA A 55 -16.48 -0.70 -8.59
N MET A 56 -15.89 -0.96 -9.77
CA MET A 56 -14.84 -0.10 -10.32
C MET A 56 -15.32 1.32 -10.57
N HIS A 57 -16.46 1.46 -11.25
CA HIS A 57 -17.03 2.77 -11.54
C HIS A 57 -17.25 3.58 -10.26
N ALA A 58 -17.93 3.00 -9.27
CA ALA A 58 -18.17 3.68 -7.99
C ALA A 58 -16.87 4.03 -7.25
N THR A 59 -15.90 3.11 -7.21
CA THR A 59 -14.63 3.35 -6.50
C THR A 59 -13.81 4.46 -7.17
N LEU A 60 -13.68 4.41 -8.49
CA LEU A 60 -12.87 5.37 -9.25
C LEU A 60 -13.52 6.76 -9.30
N ALA A 61 -14.84 6.83 -9.45
CA ALA A 61 -15.55 8.11 -9.58
C ALA A 61 -15.79 8.80 -8.22
N GLU A 62 -16.15 8.03 -7.18
CA GLU A 62 -16.67 8.60 -5.93
C GLU A 62 -15.68 8.51 -4.76
N VAL A 63 -14.75 7.54 -4.78
CA VAL A 63 -13.83 7.28 -3.65
C VAL A 63 -12.41 7.76 -3.95
N MET A 64 -11.87 7.45 -5.12
CA MET A 64 -10.51 7.80 -5.53
C MET A 64 -10.41 9.24 -6.07
N THR A 65 -11.02 10.17 -5.35
CA THR A 65 -11.13 11.58 -5.72
C THR A 65 -9.90 12.38 -5.27
N PRO A 66 -9.60 13.54 -5.90
CA PRO A 66 -8.50 14.40 -5.47
C PRO A 66 -8.58 14.83 -3.99
N SER A 67 -9.79 15.10 -3.47
CA SER A 67 -9.98 15.47 -2.07
C SER A 67 -9.70 14.31 -1.11
N ALA A 68 -10.11 13.09 -1.47
CA ALA A 68 -9.77 11.88 -0.71
C ALA A 68 -8.26 11.68 -0.64
N TYR A 69 -7.55 11.80 -1.76
CA TYR A 69 -6.09 11.70 -1.80
C TYR A 69 -5.40 12.81 -1.01
N ALA A 70 -5.88 14.04 -1.06
CA ALA A 70 -5.31 15.14 -0.27
C ALA A 70 -5.42 14.88 1.24
N HIS A 71 -6.57 14.40 1.71
CA HIS A 71 -6.76 14.01 3.12
C HIS A 71 -5.85 12.84 3.49
N MET A 72 -5.83 11.79 2.68
CA MET A 72 -5.00 10.60 2.90
C MET A 72 -3.51 10.94 2.96
N ASP A 73 -3.03 11.81 2.06
CA ASP A 73 -1.64 12.28 2.03
C ASP A 73 -1.29 13.06 3.30
N SER A 74 -2.19 13.94 3.75
CA SER A 74 -2.03 14.68 5.01
C SER A 74 -1.93 13.75 6.23
N GLN A 75 -2.79 12.74 6.33
CA GLN A 75 -2.73 11.80 7.45
C GLN A 75 -1.48 10.92 7.37
N ALA A 76 -1.09 10.46 6.19
CA ALA A 76 0.14 9.70 6.00
C ALA A 76 1.40 10.52 6.34
N ALA A 77 1.43 11.81 6.01
CA ALA A 77 2.52 12.71 6.40
C ALA A 77 2.61 12.87 7.93
N ARG A 78 1.45 12.96 8.63
CA ARG A 78 1.39 12.98 10.09
C ARG A 78 1.92 11.68 10.70
N ILE A 79 1.46 10.53 10.19
CA ILE A 79 1.95 9.21 10.64
C ILE A 79 3.47 9.13 10.47
N ALA A 80 3.99 9.46 9.29
CA ALA A 80 5.41 9.35 9.00
C ALA A 80 6.27 10.24 9.92
N THR A 81 5.86 11.49 10.11
CA THR A 81 6.55 12.45 10.99
C THR A 81 6.55 11.97 12.44
N ALA A 82 5.39 11.52 12.93
CA ALA A 82 5.24 11.14 14.33
C ALA A 82 5.96 9.82 14.66
N LEU A 83 5.93 8.82 13.78
CA LEU A 83 6.71 7.60 13.94
C LEU A 83 8.22 7.89 13.88
N GLY A 84 8.66 8.75 12.96
CA GLY A 84 10.05 9.20 12.91
C GLY A 84 10.52 9.86 14.20
N ALA A 85 9.66 10.66 14.83
CA ALA A 85 9.95 11.27 16.14
C ALA A 85 10.09 10.23 17.26
N VAL A 86 9.25 9.17 17.28
CA VAL A 86 9.37 8.07 18.25
C VAL A 86 10.68 7.31 18.04
N ILE A 87 11.01 6.96 16.80
CA ILE A 87 12.27 6.29 16.43
C ILE A 87 13.47 7.09 16.93
N ALA A 88 13.50 8.40 16.66
CA ALA A 88 14.56 9.29 17.11
C ALA A 88 14.64 9.40 18.64
N LYS A 89 13.49 9.55 19.32
CA LYS A 89 13.39 9.61 20.78
C LYS A 89 13.97 8.36 21.45
N ARG A 90 13.78 7.19 20.82
CA ARG A 90 14.25 5.88 21.32
C ARG A 90 15.63 5.49 20.80
N ALA A 91 16.28 6.33 20.00
CA ALA A 91 17.57 6.06 19.36
C ALA A 91 17.62 4.72 18.60
N LEU A 92 16.51 4.35 17.95
CA LEU A 92 16.43 3.12 17.16
C LEU A 92 17.11 3.33 15.80
N PRO A 93 17.94 2.38 15.31
CA PRO A 93 18.64 2.50 14.03
C PRO A 93 17.70 2.21 12.85
N TRP A 94 16.56 2.88 12.82
CA TRP A 94 15.44 2.66 11.90
C TRP A 94 15.12 3.97 11.17
N HIS A 95 14.33 3.89 10.10
CA HIS A 95 13.78 5.06 9.43
C HIS A 95 12.35 4.82 8.98
N VAL A 96 11.68 5.91 8.57
CA VAL A 96 10.34 5.86 7.99
C VAL A 96 10.39 6.32 6.55
N THR A 97 9.76 5.55 5.66
CA THR A 97 9.54 5.93 4.26
C THR A 97 8.05 6.14 4.00
N ARG A 98 7.73 7.08 3.11
CA ARG A 98 6.37 7.39 2.71
C ARG A 98 6.26 7.57 1.20
N VAL A 99 5.20 7.03 0.61
CA VAL A 99 4.80 7.28 -0.77
C VAL A 99 3.30 7.55 -0.78
N GLY A 100 2.92 8.82 -0.93
CA GLY A 100 1.53 9.26 -0.84
C GLY A 100 0.90 8.86 0.50
N ALA A 101 -0.21 8.12 0.42
CA ALA A 101 -0.99 7.62 1.56
C ALA A 101 -0.37 6.43 2.32
N ARG A 102 0.69 5.80 1.79
CA ARG A 102 1.34 4.63 2.40
C ARG A 102 2.61 5.05 3.14
N VAL A 103 2.73 4.60 4.38
CA VAL A 103 3.89 4.82 5.27
C VAL A 103 4.44 3.48 5.69
N GLU A 104 5.75 3.36 5.88
CA GLU A 104 6.39 2.12 6.33
C GLU A 104 7.63 2.45 7.18
N PHE A 105 7.75 1.81 8.35
CA PHE A 105 8.99 1.87 9.14
C PHE A 105 9.90 0.70 8.76
N ILE A 106 11.21 0.93 8.77
CA ILE A 106 12.22 0.00 8.24
C ILE A 106 13.36 -0.09 9.24
N PHE A 107 13.85 -1.30 9.52
CA PHE A 107 14.94 -1.56 10.46
C PHE A 107 16.32 -1.29 9.85
N CYS A 108 16.50 -0.07 9.36
CA CYS A 108 17.78 0.43 8.86
C CYS A 108 17.85 1.93 9.13
N GLU A 109 19.03 2.44 9.49
CA GLU A 109 19.21 3.86 9.82
C GLU A 109 19.10 4.77 8.57
N ARG A 110 19.34 4.20 7.38
CA ARG A 110 19.38 4.94 6.12
C ARG A 110 18.38 4.39 5.09
N PRO A 111 17.93 5.23 4.15
CA PRO A 111 17.13 4.78 3.01
C PRO A 111 17.82 3.67 2.21
N LEU A 112 17.03 2.66 1.84
CA LEU A 112 17.46 1.50 1.07
C LEU A 112 17.39 1.79 -0.43
N ARG A 113 18.34 1.22 -1.20
CA ARG A 113 18.49 1.54 -2.64
C ARG A 113 17.85 0.51 -3.56
N ASN A 114 17.59 -0.70 -3.08
CA ASN A 114 17.07 -1.80 -3.89
C ASN A 114 16.43 -2.90 -3.02
N GLY A 115 15.82 -3.89 -3.68
CA GLY A 115 15.14 -5.00 -3.00
C GLY A 115 16.07 -5.92 -2.19
N SER A 116 17.34 -6.06 -2.58
CA SER A 116 18.30 -6.88 -1.81
C SER A 116 18.66 -6.22 -0.49
N GLU A 117 18.86 -4.90 -0.48
CA GLU A 117 19.05 -4.14 0.77
C GLU A 117 17.79 -4.21 1.65
N ALA A 118 16.59 -4.17 1.07
CA ALA A 118 15.34 -4.34 1.81
C ALA A 118 15.18 -5.72 2.43
N ALA A 119 15.49 -6.78 1.68
CA ALA A 119 15.45 -8.14 2.19
C ALA A 119 16.44 -8.36 3.34
N ALA A 120 17.63 -7.74 3.26
CA ALA A 120 18.65 -7.83 4.30
C ALA A 120 18.32 -7.03 5.56
N ALA A 121 17.40 -6.05 5.47
CA ALA A 121 16.96 -5.23 6.61
C ALA A 121 15.68 -5.76 7.29
N ALA A 122 15.15 -6.91 6.84
CA ALA A 122 13.99 -7.53 7.45
C ALA A 122 14.38 -8.23 8.76
N GLU A 123 13.55 -8.09 9.80
CA GLU A 123 13.76 -8.69 11.12
C GLU A 123 12.50 -9.45 11.56
N PRO A 124 12.23 -10.66 11.05
CA PRO A 124 10.90 -11.29 11.14
C PRO A 124 10.36 -11.45 12.56
N GLU A 125 11.21 -11.75 13.54
CA GLU A 125 10.80 -11.90 14.94
C GLU A 125 10.40 -10.55 15.56
N LEU A 126 11.15 -9.50 15.24
CA LEU A 126 10.86 -8.14 15.67
C LEU A 126 9.59 -7.60 15.00
N GLU A 127 9.38 -7.90 13.71
CA GLU A 127 8.14 -7.58 13.00
C GLU A 127 6.94 -8.18 13.71
N GLN A 128 6.98 -9.49 13.98
CA GLN A 128 5.89 -10.18 14.67
C GLN A 128 5.64 -9.61 16.07
N ALA A 129 6.69 -9.31 16.83
CA ALA A 129 6.57 -8.72 18.16
C ALA A 129 5.91 -7.34 18.10
N ILE A 130 6.31 -6.48 17.16
CA ILE A 130 5.72 -5.15 16.99
C ILE A 130 4.26 -5.26 16.53
N HIS A 131 3.97 -6.12 15.55
CA HIS A 131 2.62 -6.29 15.00
C HIS A 131 1.65 -6.79 16.06
N LEU A 132 2.05 -7.79 16.86
CA LEU A 132 1.26 -8.29 17.98
C LEU A 132 1.12 -7.23 19.08
N GLY A 133 2.20 -6.49 19.38
CA GLY A 133 2.19 -5.41 20.35
C GLY A 133 1.22 -4.28 19.99
N LEU A 134 1.17 -3.89 18.72
CA LEU A 134 0.22 -2.92 18.17
C LEU A 134 -1.21 -3.46 18.18
N LEU A 135 -1.40 -4.73 17.78
CA LEU A 135 -2.71 -5.38 17.79
C LEU A 135 -3.33 -5.40 19.18
N ASN A 136 -2.55 -5.77 20.20
CA ASN A 136 -2.98 -5.78 21.61
C ASN A 136 -3.30 -4.37 22.15
N ARG A 137 -2.88 -3.31 21.46
CA ARG A 137 -3.20 -1.90 21.75
C ARG A 137 -4.26 -1.33 20.79
N GLY A 138 -4.95 -2.20 20.06
CA GLY A 138 -6.06 -1.85 19.17
C GLY A 138 -5.63 -1.20 17.85
N CYS A 139 -4.38 -1.40 17.42
CA CYS A 139 -3.86 -0.91 16.15
C CYS A 139 -3.54 -2.09 15.23
N LEU A 140 -4.32 -2.26 14.16
CA LEU A 140 -4.08 -3.30 13.15
C LEU A 140 -3.17 -2.76 12.05
N ILE A 141 -2.03 -3.40 11.85
CA ILE A 141 -1.22 -3.26 10.63
C ILE A 141 -1.14 -4.60 9.91
N THR A 142 -0.80 -4.58 8.63
CA THR A 142 -0.83 -5.79 7.80
C THR A 142 0.31 -6.74 8.20
N PRO A 143 0.09 -8.05 8.37
CA PRO A 143 1.07 -8.96 8.98
C PRO A 143 2.26 -9.33 8.08
N PHE A 144 2.41 -8.65 6.94
CA PHE A 144 3.40 -8.96 5.91
C PHE A 144 4.13 -7.70 5.42
N HIS A 145 3.94 -6.56 6.10
CA HIS A 145 4.70 -5.33 5.92
C HIS A 145 4.71 -4.53 7.22
N ASN A 146 5.72 -3.70 7.44
CA ASN A 146 5.75 -2.72 8.54
C ASN A 146 5.00 -1.42 8.17
N MET A 147 3.95 -1.57 7.37
CA MET A 147 3.29 -0.46 6.69
C MET A 147 1.96 -0.08 7.33
N MET A 148 1.62 1.19 7.18
CA MET A 148 0.33 1.76 7.46
C MET A 148 -0.20 2.44 6.19
N LEU A 149 -1.52 2.43 6.05
CA LEU A 149 -2.21 3.04 4.92
C LEU A 149 -3.29 3.97 5.45
N ALA A 150 -3.15 5.27 5.17
CA ALA A 150 -4.22 6.23 5.41
C ALA A 150 -5.33 6.02 4.38
N CYS A 151 -6.58 6.17 4.81
CA CYS A 151 -7.75 6.12 3.95
C CYS A 151 -8.61 7.39 4.13
N PRO A 152 -9.65 7.62 3.30
CA PRO A 152 -10.43 8.85 3.34
C PRO A 152 -11.10 9.15 4.69
N VAL A 153 -11.25 8.12 5.54
CA VAL A 153 -11.87 8.22 6.87
C VAL A 153 -10.87 8.08 8.02
N THR A 154 -9.56 8.05 7.75
CA THR A 154 -8.56 8.07 8.82
C THR A 154 -8.62 9.40 9.54
N LEU A 155 -8.79 9.37 10.86
CA LEU A 155 -8.91 10.56 11.70
C LEU A 155 -7.60 10.86 12.46
N PRO A 156 -7.30 12.14 12.75
CA PRO A 156 -6.15 12.55 13.55
C PRO A 156 -5.94 11.75 14.84
N GLU A 157 -7.01 11.48 15.59
CA GLU A 157 -6.97 10.75 16.85
C GLU A 157 -6.62 9.26 16.67
N GLN A 158 -6.90 8.68 15.51
CA GLN A 158 -6.48 7.31 15.19
C GLN A 158 -4.97 7.28 14.90
N VAL A 159 -4.44 8.33 14.27
CA VAL A 159 -2.99 8.50 14.09
C VAL A 159 -2.31 8.65 15.44
N ASP A 160 -2.86 9.46 16.35
CA ASP A 160 -2.28 9.65 17.68
C ASP A 160 -2.27 8.35 18.49
N ARG A 161 -3.37 7.58 18.44
CA ARG A 161 -3.44 6.25 19.07
C ARG A 161 -2.39 5.28 18.53
N LEU A 162 -2.17 5.26 17.21
CA LEU A 162 -1.12 4.46 16.58
C LEU A 162 0.27 4.86 17.09
N VAL A 163 0.55 6.16 17.16
CA VAL A 163 1.87 6.67 17.58
C VAL A 163 2.13 6.34 19.05
N THR A 164 1.14 6.53 19.93
CA THR A 164 1.24 6.11 21.34
C THR A 164 1.48 4.61 21.45
N ALA A 165 0.71 3.79 20.72
CA ALA A 165 0.88 2.34 20.76
C ALA A 165 2.28 1.92 20.27
N PHE A 166 2.81 2.58 19.24
CA PHE A 166 4.15 2.32 18.71
C PHE A 166 5.25 2.73 19.71
N ASP A 167 5.12 3.89 20.38
CA ASP A 167 6.05 4.31 21.44
C ASP A 167 6.06 3.34 22.62
N ASP A 168 4.88 2.87 23.06
CA ASP A 168 4.78 1.89 24.15
C ASP A 168 5.42 0.55 23.78
N VAL A 169 5.19 0.07 22.55
CA VAL A 169 5.75 -1.19 22.06
C VAL A 169 7.27 -1.09 21.94
N THR A 170 7.78 -0.03 21.31
CA THR A 170 9.23 0.17 21.16
C THR A 170 9.92 0.38 22.50
N GLN A 171 9.27 1.04 23.47
CA GLN A 171 9.77 1.12 24.84
C GLN A 171 9.90 -0.25 25.50
N ALA A 172 8.89 -1.11 25.37
CA ALA A 172 8.90 -2.44 25.97
C ALA A 172 9.96 -3.36 25.35
N LEU A 173 10.27 -3.18 24.07
CA LEU A 173 11.31 -3.95 23.36
C LEU A 173 12.74 -3.46 23.63
N ALA A 174 12.90 -2.20 24.05
CA ALA A 174 14.20 -1.61 24.36
C ALA A 174 14.59 -1.72 25.85
N ALA A 175 13.68 -2.20 26.70
CA ALA A 175 13.89 -2.41 28.14
C ALA A 175 14.52 -3.77 28.43
#